data_AF-A0A0M3IWU1-F1
#
_entry.id   AF-A0A0M3IWU1-F1
#
_cell.length_a   1.000
_cell.length_b   1.000
_cell.length_c   1.000
_cell.angle_alpha   90.00
_cell.angle_beta   90.00
_cell.angle_gamma   90.00
#
_symmetry.space_group_name_H-M   'P 1'
#
loop_
_entity.id
_entity.type
_entity.pdbx_description
1 polymer ?
#
loop_
_entity_poly.entity_id
_entity_poly.type
_entity_poly.pdbx_seq_one_letter_code
_entity_poly.pdbx_strand_id
1 'polypeptide(L)' 'MEIVDLFIDVGDGVILMKLLEIISGEKLGKPNRGRMRVQKIENLNKTLDFLKRKRIQISGDPPCSSYQLMYWRNGGWDFH' A
#
# COMPACT_ATOMS: atom_id res chain seq x y z
N MET A 1 20.92 11.23 -3.84
CA MET A 1 19.49 11.33 -3.47
C MET A 1 19.51 11.98 -2.10
N GLU A 2 19.29 13.28 -2.07
CA GLU A 2 19.36 14.06 -0.85
C GLU A 2 17.92 14.38 -0.46
N ILE A 3 17.56 14.07 0.78
CA ILE A 3 16.23 14.32 1.33
C ILE A 3 16.33 15.66 2.05
N VAL A 4 15.58 16.66 1.56
CA VAL A 4 15.57 18.00 2.14
C VAL A 4 14.45 18.09 3.17
N ASP A 5 13.28 17.54 2.85
CA ASP A 5 12.14 17.47 3.76
C ASP A 5 11.47 16.11 3.66
N LEU A 6 11.56 15.34 4.75
CA LEU A 6 10.99 14.01 4.87
C LEU A 6 9.50 13.95 4.53
N PHE A 7 8.70 14.95 4.91
CA PHE A 7 7.26 14.90 4.68
C PHE A 7 6.90 15.19 3.22
N ILE A 8 7.69 16.02 2.55
CA ILE A 8 7.48 16.38 1.14
C ILE A 8 8.06 15.29 0.22
N ASP A 9 9.30 14.88 0.48
CA ASP A 9 10.06 13.96 -0.37
C ASP A 9 9.52 12.52 -0.29
N VAL A 10 9.03 12.11 0.89
CA VAL A 10 8.39 10.79 1.09
C VAL A 10 6.90 10.84 0.75
N GLY A 11 6.27 12.02 0.78
CA GLY A 11 4.84 12.22 0.51
C GLY A 11 4.38 11.79 -0.88
N ASP A 12 5.28 11.76 -1.86
CA ASP A 12 4.97 11.30 -3.22
C ASP A 12 5.00 9.76 -3.37
N GLY A 13 5.46 9.04 -2.33
CA GLY A 13 5.56 7.57 -2.28
C GLY A 13 6.64 6.97 -3.19
N VAL A 14 7.27 7.76 -4.07
CA VAL A 14 8.31 7.32 -5.01
C VAL A 14 9.60 6.93 -4.30
N ILE A 15 10.04 7.79 -3.37
CA ILE A 15 11.27 7.55 -2.59
C ILE A 15 11.06 6.39 -1.63
N LEU A 16 9.87 6.32 -1.02
CA LEU A 16 9.51 5.28 -0.08
C LEU A 16 9.54 3.90 -0.73
N MET A 17 8.97 3.74 -1.94
CA MET A 17 9.07 2.50 -2.70
C MET A 17 10.52 2.07 -2.93
N LYS A 18 11.37 2.97 -3.43
CA LYS A 18 12.79 2.65 -3.68
C LYS A 18 13.53 2.24 -2.42
N LEU A 19 13.27 2.93 -1.31
CA LEU A 19 13.88 2.61 -0.03
C LEU A 19 13.47 1.21 0.45
N LEU A 20 12.19 0.85 0.28
CA LEU A 20 11.70 -0.49 0.60
C LEU A 20 12.25 -1.55 -0.35
N GLU A 21 12.42 -1.27 -1.64
CA GLU A 21 13.06 -2.20 -2.57
C GLU A 21 14.50 -2.53 -2.12
N ILE A 22 15.25 -1.52 -1.67
CA ILE A 22 16.63 -1.70 -1.20
C ILE A 22 16.67 -2.50 0.10
N ILE A 23 15.81 -2.18 1.06
CA ILE A 23 15.82 -2.82 2.39
C ILE A 23 15.26 -4.25 2.32
N SER A 24 14.24 -4.50 1.50
CA SER A 24 13.58 -5.79 1.40
C SER A 24 14.21 -6.74 0.38
N GLY A 25 14.97 -6.21 -0.59
CA GLY A 25 15.48 -6.97 -1.73
C GLY A 25 14.41 -7.38 -2.75
N GLU A 26 13.16 -6.92 -2.59
CA GLU A 26 12.05 -7.22 -3.50
C GLU A 26 11.70 -6.01 -4.37
N LYS A 27 11.29 -6.25 -5.62
CA LYS A 27 10.86 -5.17 -6.52
C LYS A 27 9.39 -4.84 -6.28
N LEU A 28 9.10 -3.61 -5.85
CA LEU A 28 7.73 -3.08 -5.71
C LEU A 28 7.16 -2.57 -7.05
N GLY A 29 7.99 -2.48 -8.09
CA GLY A 29 7.58 -2.09 -9.43
C GLY A 29 7.80 -0.60 -9.71
N LYS A 30 7.40 -0.14 -10.91
CA LYS A 30 7.64 1.24 -11.32
C LYS A 30 6.67 2.21 -10.61
N PRO A 31 7.18 3.22 -9.89
CA PRO A 31 6.33 4.21 -9.24
C PRO A 31 5.66 5.11 -10.29
N ASN A 32 4.39 5.49 -10.05
CA ASN A 32 3.68 6.45 -10.88
C ASN A 32 4.22 7.86 -10.60
N ARG A 33 4.98 8.44 -11.52
CA ARG A 33 5.56 9.80 -11.37
C ARG A 33 4.60 10.93 -11.77
N GLY A 34 3.32 10.62 -11.92
CA GLY A 34 2.36 11.62 -12.37
C GLY A 34 2.07 12.64 -11.27
N ARG A 35 1.72 13.86 -11.68
CA ARG A 35 1.53 15.01 -10.78
C ARG A 35 0.19 14.98 -10.04
N MET A 36 -0.72 14.08 -10.40
CA MET A 36 -2.06 14.05 -9.81
C MET A 36 -2.02 13.46 -8.40
N ARG A 37 -2.84 14.02 -7.51
CA ARG A 37 -2.98 13.55 -6.12
C ARG A 37 -3.32 12.07 -6.03
N VAL A 38 -4.15 11.56 -6.94
CA VAL A 38 -4.53 10.14 -7.00
C VAL A 38 -3.33 9.23 -7.25
N GLN A 39 -2.37 9.63 -8.10
CA GLN A 39 -1.19 8.84 -8.42
C GLN A 39 -0.22 8.76 -7.24
N LYS A 40 -0.08 9.86 -6.49
CA LYS A 40 0.68 9.90 -5.24
C LYS A 40 0.05 8.99 -4.18
N ILE A 41 -1.28 9.02 -4.05
CA ILE A 41 -2.02 8.14 -3.13
C ILE A 41 -1.86 6.67 -3.53
N GLU A 42 -1.94 6.33 -4.82
CA GLU A 42 -1.70 4.95 -5.29
C GLU A 42 -0.29 4.44 -4.95
N ASN A 43 0.73 5.29 -5.14
CA ASN A 43 2.11 4.97 -4.77
C ASN A 43 2.24 4.68 -3.27
N LEU A 44 1.61 5.51 -2.43
CA LEU A 44 1.58 5.32 -1.00
C LEU A 44 0.81 4.06 -0.61
N ASN A 45 -0.35 3.79 -1.20
CA ASN A 45 -1.12 2.57 -0.94
C ASN A 45 -0.33 1.31 -1.25
N LYS A 46 0.33 1.23 -2.42
CA LYS A 46 1.19 0.09 -2.78
C LYS A 46 2.31 -0.13 -1.76
N THR A 47 2.90 0.97 -1.31
CA THR A 47 3.97 0.94 -0.30
C THR A 47 3.45 0.46 1.05
N LEU A 48 2.31 0.98 1.49
CA LEU A 48 1.65 0.59 2.73
C LEU A 48 1.23 -0.88 2.69
N ASP A 49 0.69 -1.36 1.57
CA ASP A 49 0.34 -2.77 1.39
C ASP A 49 1.56 -3.69 1.46
N PHE A 50 2.70 -3.27 0.91
CA PHE A 50 3.95 -4.00 1.02
C PHE A 50 4.44 -4.06 2.48
N LEU A 51 4.40 -2.93 3.18
CA LEU A 51 4.74 -2.85 4.60
C LEU A 51 3.80 -3.72 5.46
N LYS A 52 2.49 -3.70 5.19
CA LYS A 52 1.49 -4.57 5.84
C LYS A 52 1.86 -6.04 5.62
N ARG A 53 2.12 -6.46 4.38
CA ARG A 53 2.51 -7.86 4.06
C ARG A 53 3.77 -8.30 4.80
N LYS A 54 4.78 -7.43 4.92
CA LYS A 54 6.09 -7.77 5.47
C LYS A 54 6.22 -7.63 6.98
N ARG A 55 5.46 -6.74 7.63
CA ARG A 55 5.73 -6.37 9.03
C ARG A 55 4.56 -6.54 9.99
N ILE A 56 3.29 -6.45 9.58
CA ILE A 56 2.17 -6.52 10.53
C ILE A 56 0.92 -6.97 9.78
N GLN A 57 0.34 -8.11 10.15
CA GLN A 57 -1.09 -8.33 9.95
C GLN A 57 -1.83 -7.24 10.74
N ILE A 58 -2.02 -6.06 10.14
CA ILE A 58 -2.92 -5.06 10.69
C ILE A 58 -4.30 -5.61 10.34
N SER A 59 -4.86 -6.38 11.26
CA SER A 59 -6.15 -7.05 11.09
C SER A 59 -7.19 -6.02 10.63
N GLY A 60 -7.80 -6.22 9.46
CA GLY A 60 -8.93 -5.38 9.09
C GLY A 60 -9.28 -5.31 7.62
N ASP A 61 -8.35 -5.56 6.70
CA ASP A 61 -8.67 -5.49 5.27
C ASP A 61 -8.82 -6.91 4.71
N PRO A 62 -10.06 -7.40 4.46
CA PRO A 62 -10.22 -8.64 3.73
C PRO A 62 -9.58 -8.52 2.33
N PRO A 63 -9.02 -9.61 1.79
CA PRO A 63 -8.42 -9.59 0.46
C PRO A 63 -9.46 -9.16 -0.56
N CYS A 64 -9.24 -7.97 -1.12
CA CYS A 64 -10.03 -7.36 -2.18
C CYS A 64 -9.85 -8.12 -3.50
N SER A 65 -10.44 -9.31 -3.55
CA SER A 65 -10.60 -10.14 -4.75
C SER A 65 -11.74 -11.17 -4.62
N SER A 66 -12.39 -11.34 -3.45
CA SER A 66 -13.47 -12.32 -3.26
C SER A 66 -14.82 -11.74 -2.79
N TYR A 67 -14.96 -10.41 -2.75
CA TYR A 67 -16.10 -9.70 -2.14
C TYR A 67 -17.46 -9.82 -2.86
N GLN A 68 -17.62 -10.62 -3.91
CA GLN A 68 -18.95 -10.75 -4.51
C GLN A 68 -19.89 -11.72 -3.79
N LEU A 69 -19.42 -12.49 -2.80
CA LEU A 69 -20.25 -13.55 -2.18
C LEU A 69 -20.37 -13.51 -0.65
N MET A 70 -19.68 -12.60 0.06
CA MET A 70 -19.77 -12.52 1.53
C MET A 70 -20.59 -11.33 2.01
N TYR A 71 -21.51 -11.54 2.96
CA TYR A 71 -22.28 -10.49 3.63
C TYR A 71 -22.29 -10.71 5.16
N TRP A 72 -22.39 -9.62 5.94
CA TRP A 72 -22.42 -9.69 7.40
C TRP A 72 -23.86 -9.92 7.91
N ARG A 73 -24.09 -11.00 8.66
CA ARG A 73 -25.38 -11.33 9.28
C ARG A 73 -25.14 -11.92 10.67
N ASN A 74 -25.97 -11.54 11.65
CA ASN A 74 -25.94 -12.08 13.02
C ASN A 74 -24.55 -12.14 13.69
N GLY A 75 -23.68 -11.17 13.42
CA GLY A 75 -22.36 -11.10 14.06
C GLY A 75 -21.28 -12.00 13.42
N GLY A 76 -21.53 -12.56 12.23
CA GLY A 76 -20.58 -13.34 11.46
C GLY A 76 -20.55 -12.97 9.97
N TRP A 77 -19.47 -13.37 9.29
CA TRP A 77 -19.34 -13.30 7.83
C TRP A 77 -19.94 -14.56 7.21
N ASP A 78 -21.04 -14.43 6.48
CA ASP A 78 -21.71 -15.52 5.77
C ASP A 78 -21.42 -15.45 4.26
N PHE A 79 -21.36 -16.61 3.61
CA PHE A 79 -21.39 -16.71 2.14
C PHE A 79 -22.85 -16.83 1.66
N HIS A 80 -23.13 -16.50 0.39
CA HIS A 80 -24.38 -16.94 -0.24
C HIS A 80 -24.49 -18.46 -0.29
#